data_AF-A0A7L4QZ50-F1
#
_entry.id   AF-A0A7L4QZ50-F1
#
_cell.length_a   1.000
_cell.length_b   1.000
_cell.length_c   1.000
_cell.angle_alpha   90.00
_cell.angle_beta   90.00
_cell.angle_gamma   90.00
#
_symmetry.space_group_name_H-M   'P 1'
#
loop_
_entity.id
_entity.type
_entity.pdbx_description
1 polymer ?
#
loop_
_entity_poly.entity_id
_entity_poly.type
_entity_poly.pdbx_seq_one_letter_code
_entity_poly.pdbx_strand_id
1 'polypeptide(L)'
;EFGLGDAPSAIEMSAYLFMWGLFTFGMFIGTFKANRALQIVFGTLALLFMLLAISDFTGSAILKQFAGYEGIFCGLSAIYLALAEIINEKFGKKILPLGE
;
A
#
# COMPACT_ATOMS: atom_id res chain seq x y z
N GLU A 1 -0.72 29.16 9.07
CA GLU A 1 -1.34 27.89 9.47
C GLU A 1 -2.78 28.16 9.92
N PHE A 2 -3.76 27.36 9.49
CA PHE A 2 -5.18 27.59 9.78
C PHE A 2 -5.59 27.36 11.25
N GLY A 3 -4.64 27.07 12.15
CA GLY A 3 -4.86 26.94 13.60
C GLY A 3 -5.70 25.74 14.03
N LEU A 4 -5.90 24.75 13.15
CA LEU A 4 -6.78 23.60 13.36
C LEU A 4 -6.12 22.46 14.16
N GLY A 5 -4.81 22.53 14.41
CA GLY A 5 -4.06 21.53 15.17
C GLY A 5 -2.55 21.70 15.00
N ASP A 6 -1.81 21.14 15.94
CA ASP A 6 -0.34 21.09 15.91
C ASP A 6 0.16 20.01 14.94
N ALA A 7 1.38 20.19 14.43
CA ALA A 7 2.01 19.17 13.60
C ALA A 7 2.27 17.90 14.43
N PRO A 8 1.94 16.70 13.90
CA PRO A 8 2.16 15.46 14.62
C PRO A 8 3.65 15.20 14.83
N SER A 9 4.00 14.70 16.00
CA SER A 9 5.31 14.18 16.31
C SER A 9 5.62 12.90 15.51
N ALA A 10 6.91 12.57 15.41
CA ALA A 10 7.36 11.35 14.73
C ALA A 10 6.75 10.08 15.35
N ILE A 11 6.58 10.05 16.68
CA ILE A 11 5.99 8.90 17.39
C ILE A 11 4.51 8.76 17.06
N GLU A 12 3.76 9.86 17.05
CA GLU A 12 2.32 9.86 16.68
C GLU A 12 2.11 9.39 15.24
N MET A 13 2.93 9.89 14.30
CA MET A 13 2.86 9.46 12.90
C MET A 13 3.25 7.98 12.74
N SER A 14 4.28 7.52 13.45
CA SER A 14 4.72 6.12 13.40
C SER A 14 3.65 5.17 13.93
N ALA A 15 3.01 5.51 15.06
CA ALA A 15 1.93 4.72 15.63
C ALA A 15 0.71 4.66 14.69
N TYR A 16 0.36 5.80 14.07
CA TYR A 16 -0.71 5.88 13.08
C TYR A 16 -0.43 4.99 11.86
N LEU A 17 0.76 5.09 11.27
CA LEU A 17 1.16 4.29 10.11
C LEU A 17 1.26 2.80 10.44
N PHE A 18 1.73 2.45 11.64
CA PHE A 18 1.77 1.07 12.11
C PHE A 18 0.37 0.47 12.19
N MET A 19 -0.61 1.20 12.74
CA MET A 19 -2.00 0.74 12.78
C MET A 19 -2.59 0.53 11.38
N TRP A 20 -2.28 1.42 10.44
CA TRP A 20 -2.64 1.24 9.02
C TRP A 20 -1.97 0.02 8.40
N GLY A 21 -0.69 -0.22 8.72
CA GLY A 21 0.03 -1.42 8.30
C GLY A 21 -0.60 -2.70 8.84
N LEU A 22 -0.97 -2.72 10.13
CA LEU A 22 -1.62 -3.85 10.78
C LEU A 22 -2.99 -4.16 10.15
N PHE A 23 -3.81 -3.13 9.94
CA PHE A 23 -5.09 -3.25 9.25
C PHE A 23 -4.91 -3.80 7.83
N THR A 24 -3.96 -3.25 7.08
CA THR A 24 -3.68 -3.66 5.70
C THR A 24 -3.16 -5.09 5.64
N PHE A 25 -2.33 -5.51 6.60
CA PHE A 25 -1.87 -6.89 6.71
C PHE A 25 -3.02 -7.87 6.97
N GLY A 26 -3.98 -7.48 7.83
CA GLY A 26 -5.22 -8.25 8.01
C GLY A 26 -6.01 -8.39 6.70
N MET A 27 -6.14 -7.31 5.93
CA MET A 27 -6.79 -7.36 4.62
C MET A 27 -6.01 -8.20 3.60
N PHE A 28 -4.67 -8.15 3.62
CA PHE A 28 -3.81 -8.96 2.77
C PHE A 28 -4.07 -10.46 2.96
N ILE A 29 -4.25 -10.93 4.20
CA ILE A 29 -4.63 -12.32 4.47
C ILE A 29 -5.97 -12.66 3.80
N GLY A 30 -6.93 -11.73 3.80
CA GLY A 30 -8.20 -11.85 3.09
C GLY A 30 -8.06 -12.02 1.57
N THR A 31 -6.96 -11.54 0.97
CA THR A 31 -6.72 -11.63 -0.47
C THR A 31 -6.22 -13.01 -0.93
N PHE A 32 -5.91 -13.95 -0.04
CA PHE A 32 -5.34 -15.25 -0.42
C PHE A 32 -6.24 -16.12 -1.31
N LYS A 33 -7.55 -15.89 -1.28
CA LYS A 33 -8.53 -16.53 -2.19
C LYS A 33 -8.90 -15.66 -3.39
N ALA A 34 -8.32 -14.46 -3.51
CA ALA A 34 -8.50 -13.56 -4.62
C ALA A 34 -7.36 -13.69 -5.63
N ASN A 35 -7.42 -12.89 -6.70
CA ASN A 35 -6.41 -12.87 -7.74
C ASN A 35 -5.04 -12.37 -7.21
N ARG A 36 -3.96 -12.81 -7.87
CA ARG A 36 -2.59 -12.50 -7.48
C ARG A 36 -2.26 -11.02 -7.59
N ALA A 37 -2.85 -10.30 -8.54
CA ALA A 37 -2.67 -8.86 -8.65
C ALA A 37 -3.17 -8.12 -7.39
N LEU A 38 -4.32 -8.51 -6.84
CA LEU A 38 -4.84 -7.99 -5.58
C LEU A 38 -3.95 -8.36 -4.38
N GLN A 39 -3.43 -9.59 -4.35
CA GLN A 39 -2.45 -10.00 -3.33
C GLN A 39 -1.19 -9.14 -3.39
N ILE A 40 -0.67 -8.84 -4.59
CA ILE A 40 0.50 -7.97 -4.76
C ILE A 40 0.20 -6.59 -4.18
N VAL A 41 -0.92 -5.96 -4.57
CA VAL A 41 -1.30 -4.61 -4.10
C VAL A 41 -1.38 -4.55 -2.58
N PHE A 42 -2.09 -5.48 -1.94
CA PHE A 42 -2.26 -5.46 -0.49
C PHE A 42 -0.97 -5.86 0.25
N GLY A 43 -0.19 -6.78 -0.32
CA GLY A 43 1.09 -7.20 0.25
C GLY A 43 2.12 -6.08 0.22
N THR A 44 2.24 -5.36 -0.90
CA THR A 44 3.11 -4.18 -1.01
C THR A 44 2.58 -3.06 -0.14
N LEU A 45 1.28 -2.77 -0.14
CA LEU A 45 0.73 -1.72 0.70
C LEU A 45 0.96 -1.96 2.20
N ALA A 46 0.85 -3.21 2.66
CA ALA A 46 1.19 -3.56 4.04
C ALA A 46 2.68 -3.31 4.33
N LEU A 47 3.56 -3.69 3.39
CA LEU A 47 5.00 -3.43 3.49
C LEU A 47 5.30 -1.92 3.51
N LEU A 48 4.65 -1.13 2.64
CA LEU A 48 4.78 0.33 2.57
C LEU A 48 4.53 0.97 3.93
N PHE A 49 3.38 0.67 4.55
CA PHE A 49 3.01 1.25 5.83
C PHE A 49 3.98 0.87 6.94
N MET A 50 4.47 -0.38 6.94
CA MET A 50 5.48 -0.83 7.90
C MET A 50 6.82 -0.12 7.69
N LEU A 51 7.27 0.04 6.44
CA LEU A 51 8.51 0.75 6.12
C LEU A 51 8.41 2.23 6.51
N LEU A 52 7.29 2.89 6.23
CA LEU A 52 7.06 4.28 6.61
C LEU A 52 7.06 4.44 8.13
N ALA A 53 6.33 3.58 8.86
CA ALA A 53 6.29 3.60 10.32
C ALA A 53 7.67 3.42 10.95
N ILE A 54 8.47 2.46 10.46
CA ILE A 54 9.84 2.24 10.94
C ILE A 54 10.74 3.43 10.57
N SER A 55 10.60 3.98 9.37
CA SER A 55 11.44 5.11 8.93
C SER A 55 11.18 6.37 9.74
N ASP A 56 9.93 6.67 10.10
CA ASP A 56 9.57 7.82 10.93
C ASP A 56 9.98 7.59 12.39
N PHE A 57 9.88 6.36 12.89
CA PHE A 57 10.30 6.01 14.26
C PHE A 57 11.82 6.10 14.42
N THR A 58 12.58 5.64 13.43
CA THR A 58 14.05 5.63 13.45
C THR A 58 14.67 6.93 12.94
N GLY A 59 13.90 7.79 12.26
CA GLY A 59 14.40 8.97 11.55
C GLY A 59 15.30 8.63 10.36
N SER A 60 15.28 7.39 9.85
CA SER A 60 16.18 6.94 8.80
C SER A 60 15.74 7.42 7.41
N ALA A 61 16.49 8.37 6.86
CA ALA A 61 16.28 8.88 5.50
C ALA A 61 16.41 7.78 4.43
N ILE A 62 17.32 6.81 4.63
CA ILE A 62 17.53 5.69 3.72
C ILE A 62 16.27 4.81 3.67
N LEU A 63 15.73 4.44 4.83
CA LEU A 63 14.49 3.65 4.89
C LEU A 63 13.32 4.41 4.27
N LYS A 64 13.24 5.73 4.49
CA LYS A 64 12.19 6.57 3.92
C LYS A 64 12.27 6.64 2.38
N GLN A 65 13.49 6.67 1.82
CA GLN A 65 13.69 6.61 0.37
C GLN A 65 13.31 5.24 -0.20
N PHE A 66 13.69 4.15 0.47
CA PHE A 66 13.27 2.80 0.09
C PHE A 66 11.74 2.64 0.12
N ALA A 67 11.08 3.16 1.17
CA ALA A 67 9.62 3.21 1.25
C ALA A 67 9.01 3.99 0.07
N GLY A 68 9.66 5.07 -0.39
CA GLY A 68 9.23 5.81 -1.57
C GLY A 68 9.27 4.97 -2.86
N TYR A 69 10.35 4.22 -3.10
CA TYR A 69 10.44 3.33 -4.27
C TYR A 69 9.41 2.20 -4.21
N GLU A 70 9.24 1.61 -3.03
CA GLU A 70 8.24 0.58 -2.80
C GLU A 70 6.83 1.15 -3.02
N GLY A 71 6.55 2.38 -2.57
CA GLY A 71 5.28 3.06 -2.80
C GLY A 71 4.98 3.32 -4.27
N ILE A 72 6.00 3.61 -5.09
CA ILE A 72 5.84 3.71 -6.55
C ILE A 72 5.42 2.35 -7.13
N PHE A 73 6.07 1.27 -6.71
CA PHE A 73 5.72 -0.08 -7.14
C PHE A 73 4.28 -0.46 -6.73
N CYS A 74 3.92 -0.23 -5.46
CA CYS A 74 2.59 -0.43 -4.94
C CYS A 74 1.54 0.34 -5.76
N GLY A 75 1.77 1.64 -5.99
CA GLY A 75 0.86 2.48 -6.77
C GLY A 75 0.69 2.01 -8.21
N LEU A 76 1.78 1.65 -8.90
CA LEU A 76 1.73 1.11 -10.26
C LEU A 76 0.98 -0.23 -10.32
N SER A 77 1.17 -1.11 -9.33
CA SER A 77 0.44 -2.38 -9.26
C SER A 77 -1.07 -2.18 -9.06
N ALA A 78 -1.47 -1.18 -8.26
CA ALA A 78 -2.87 -0.83 -8.05
C ALA A 78 -3.50 -0.23 -9.31
N ILE A 79 -2.78 0.64 -10.02
CA ILE A 79 -3.21 1.17 -11.32
C ILE A 79 -3.41 0.04 -12.33
N TYR A 80 -2.46 -0.90 -12.40
CA TYR A 80 -2.57 -2.07 -13.28
C TYR A 80 -3.82 -2.89 -12.97
N LEU A 81 -4.04 -3.23 -11.70
CA LEU A 81 -5.21 -3.99 -11.26
C LEU A 81 -6.51 -3.29 -11.67
N ALA A 82 -6.65 -1.99 -11.38
CA ALA A 82 -7.84 -1.22 -11.70
C ALA A 82 -8.11 -1.17 -13.22
N LEU A 83 -7.07 -0.96 -14.03
CA LEU A 83 -7.19 -0.98 -15.50
C LEU A 83 -7.57 -2.38 -16.01
N ALA A 84 -6.95 -3.42 -15.47
CA ALA A 84 -7.22 -4.79 -15.84
C ALA A 84 -8.65 -5.22 -15.51
N GLU A 85 -9.18 -4.82 -14.36
CA GLU A 85 -10.58 -5.07 -14.00
C GLU A 85 -11.55 -4.38 -14.97
N ILE A 86 -11.37 -3.08 -15.23
CA ILE A 86 -12.24 -2.32 -16.14
C ILE A 86 -12.18 -2.89 -17.57
N ILE A 87 -10.98 -3.19 -18.08
CA ILE A 87 -10.82 -3.71 -19.44
C ILE A 87 -11.45 -5.11 -19.53
N ASN A 88 -11.14 -6.01 -18.60
CA ASN A 88 -11.68 -7.37 -18.65
C ASN A 88 -13.22 -7.38 -18.54
N GLU A 89 -13.79 -6.52 -17.70
CA GLU A 89 -15.24 -6.35 -17.57
C GLU A 89 -15.85 -5.82 -18.88
N LYS A 90 -15.30 -4.74 -19.45
CA LYS A 90 -15.85 -4.11 -20.67
C LYS A 90 -15.82 -5.02 -21.88
N PHE A 91 -14.81 -5.88 -22.00
CA PHE A 91 -14.68 -6.80 -23.13
C PHE A 91 -15.27 -8.19 -22.85
N GLY A 92 -15.76 -8.45 -21.64
CA GLY A 92 -16.36 -9.74 -21.26
C GLY A 92 -15.41 -10.94 -21.35
N LYS A 93 -14.09 -10.69 -21.36
CA LYS A 93 -13.05 -11.73 -21.48
C LYS A 93 -11.77 -11.28 -20.79
N LYS A 94 -10.93 -12.23 -20.39
CA LYS A 94 -9.62 -11.95 -19.78
C LYS A 94 -8.63 -11.49 -20.86
N ILE A 95 -8.49 -10.17 -21.00
CA ILE A 95 -7.48 -9.53 -21.86
C ILE A 95 -6.20 -9.31 -21.07
N LEU A 96 -6.32 -8.75 -19.86
CA LEU A 96 -5.21 -8.48 -18.97
C LEU A 96 -5.16 -9.51 -17.84
N PRO A 97 -4.01 -10.18 -17.62
CA PRO A 97 -3.92 -11.25 -16.63
C PRO A 97 -3.92 -10.68 -15.21
N LEU A 98 -4.86 -11.12 -14.39
CA LEU A 98 -4.91 -10.79 -12.96
C LEU A 98 -4.23 -11.85 -12.08
N GLY A 99 -3.82 -12.97 -12.68
CA GLY A 99 -3.29 -14.15 -11.98
C GLY A 99 -4.39 -14.80 -11.16
N GLU A 100 -5.12 -15.73 -11.78
CA GLU A 100 -6.13 -16.54 -11.08
C GLU A 100 -5.49 -17.55 -10.11
#